data_AF-A0A1X0G477-F1
#
_entry.id   AF-A0A1X0G477-F1
#
_cell.length_a   1.000
_cell.length_b   1.000
_cell.length_c   1.000
_cell.angle_alpha   90.00
_cell.angle_beta   90.00
_cell.angle_gamma   90.00
#
_symmetry.space_group_name_H-M   'P 1'
#
loop_
_entity.id
_entity.type
_entity.pdbx_description
1 polymer ?
#
loop_
_entity_poly.entity_id
_entity_poly.type
_entity_poly.pdbx_seq_one_letter_code
_entity_poly.pdbx_strand_id
1 'polypeptide(L)'
;MSENELYSAAAKLFAAHSRWQDVGEAEATGWAPQLWNALQQSGFSDVPIPEQLGGAGGSVADAVQLLRAAGAHAAPVPLAEAGLVGGWLLASAGLPLPKGVRTALPPVTTLRLDGDRLFGTAPAVAWGHRAEHVIGLVDGVVVLAPGPAASSGGPAVSRAVNLAEDPRDTVVFDGVPVTARADAPDAVTDQTLWERTALGRVALMAGAISAVAAMTLRYSGEREQFGRPIGRFQAVQAHLVTIHQQAALIASATDGATEAVELGRGGFEIACAKMLADRAAQLVSAAAHQTHGAIGMTREYPLHYLTRRLWAWRDEAGGHHRWADRLGAALVAGGPDALYPAIQSGSEVMS
;
A
#
# COMPACT_ATOMS: atom_id res chain seq x y z
N MET A 1 -13.72 17.85 -5.68
CA MET A 1 -14.02 16.60 -6.40
C MET A 1 -14.64 15.68 -5.37
N SER A 2 -15.80 15.08 -5.63
CA SER A 2 -16.33 14.09 -4.68
C SER A 2 -15.44 12.83 -4.67
N GLU A 3 -15.42 12.07 -3.58
CA GLU A 3 -14.61 10.84 -3.47
C GLU A 3 -14.83 9.88 -4.66
N ASN A 4 -16.08 9.81 -5.14
CA ASN A 4 -16.47 8.95 -6.26
C ASN A 4 -15.97 9.46 -7.62
N GLU A 5 -15.83 10.78 -7.78
CA GLU A 5 -15.23 11.37 -8.99
C GLU A 5 -13.72 11.12 -9.05
N LEU A 6 -13.02 11.21 -7.91
CA LEU A 6 -11.58 10.94 -7.84
C LEU A 6 -11.29 9.48 -8.19
N TYR A 7 -11.99 8.54 -7.55
CA TYR A 7 -11.83 7.12 -7.85
C TYR A 7 -12.09 6.83 -9.34
N SER A 8 -13.15 7.41 -9.91
CA SER A 8 -13.49 7.23 -11.33
C SER A 8 -12.40 7.78 -12.26
N ALA A 9 -11.85 8.96 -11.98
CA ALA A 9 -10.77 9.54 -12.75
C ALA A 9 -9.48 8.70 -12.66
N ALA A 10 -9.13 8.24 -11.46
CA ALA A 10 -7.97 7.39 -11.21
C ALA A 10 -8.12 6.04 -11.90
N ALA A 11 -9.27 5.39 -11.79
CA ALA A 11 -9.56 4.13 -12.46
C ALA A 11 -9.42 4.25 -13.98
N LYS A 12 -9.83 5.36 -14.60
CA LYS A 12 -9.61 5.63 -16.03
C LYS A 12 -8.13 5.75 -16.37
N LEU A 13 -7.35 6.47 -15.55
CA LEU A 13 -5.91 6.61 -15.73
C LEU A 13 -5.21 5.24 -15.64
N PHE A 14 -5.50 4.45 -14.61
CA PHE A 14 -4.92 3.12 -14.45
C PHE A 14 -5.36 2.15 -15.55
N ALA A 15 -6.63 2.19 -15.99
CA ALA A 15 -7.09 1.38 -17.11
C ALA A 15 -6.35 1.72 -18.43
N ALA A 16 -5.94 2.98 -18.61
CA ALA A 16 -5.20 3.43 -19.79
C ALA A 16 -3.70 3.10 -19.74
N HIS A 17 -3.09 3.12 -18.55
CA HIS A 17 -1.63 3.06 -18.38
C HIS A 17 -1.10 1.85 -17.57
N SER A 18 -1.99 1.00 -17.07
CA SER A 18 -1.69 -0.20 -16.28
C SER A 18 -2.51 -1.40 -16.77
N ARG A 19 -2.55 -1.61 -18.09
CA ARG A 19 -3.17 -2.81 -18.67
C ARG A 19 -2.32 -4.02 -18.27
N TRP A 20 -2.88 -5.22 -18.32
CA TRP A 20 -2.16 -6.44 -17.89
C TRP A 20 -0.83 -6.66 -18.62
N GLN A 21 -0.73 -6.25 -19.88
CA GLN A 21 0.53 -6.26 -20.63
C GLN A 21 1.54 -5.26 -20.04
N ASP A 22 1.11 -4.03 -19.76
CA ASP A 22 1.97 -2.99 -19.18
C ASP A 22 2.49 -3.43 -17.79
N VAL A 23 1.65 -4.11 -17.00
CA VAL A 23 2.06 -4.70 -15.71
C VAL A 23 3.13 -5.78 -15.92
N GLY A 24 2.96 -6.68 -16.88
CA GLY A 24 3.95 -7.71 -17.20
C GLY A 24 5.29 -7.13 -17.66
N GLU A 25 5.27 -6.09 -18.50
CA GLU A 25 6.47 -5.37 -18.93
C GLU A 25 7.17 -4.65 -17.77
N ALA A 26 6.39 -4.06 -16.87
CA ALA A 26 6.90 -3.40 -15.67
C ALA A 26 7.51 -4.39 -14.67
N GLU A 27 6.95 -5.59 -14.50
CA GLU A 27 7.56 -6.64 -13.66
C GLU A 27 8.90 -7.11 -14.22
N ALA A 28 9.05 -7.20 -15.55
CA ALA A 28 10.31 -7.59 -16.18
C ALA A 28 11.40 -6.51 -16.06
N THR A 29 11.01 -5.24 -16.04
CA THR A 29 11.94 -4.09 -16.03
C THR A 29 12.08 -3.43 -14.65
N GLY A 30 11.22 -3.78 -13.70
CA GLY A 30 11.10 -3.16 -12.38
C GLY A 30 10.53 -1.74 -12.38
N TRP A 31 9.86 -1.30 -13.46
CA TRP A 31 9.36 0.09 -13.56
C TRP A 31 8.28 0.30 -14.62
N ALA A 32 7.30 1.16 -14.33
CA ALA A 32 6.27 1.62 -15.28
C ALA A 32 6.38 3.14 -15.52
N PRO A 33 7.25 3.59 -16.45
CA PRO A 33 7.52 5.01 -16.63
C PRO A 33 6.32 5.80 -17.17
N GLN A 34 5.54 5.22 -18.09
CA GLN A 34 4.37 5.89 -18.66
C GLN A 34 3.29 6.11 -17.59
N LEU A 35 3.06 5.11 -16.74
CA LEU A 35 2.12 5.21 -15.63
C LEU A 35 2.58 6.28 -14.62
N TRP A 36 3.85 6.24 -14.21
CA TRP A 36 4.38 7.22 -13.26
C TRP A 36 4.29 8.66 -13.81
N ASN A 37 4.64 8.86 -15.09
CA ASN A 37 4.53 10.17 -15.73
C ASN A 37 3.07 10.66 -15.77
N ALA A 38 2.10 9.78 -16.06
CA ALA A 38 0.69 10.14 -16.04
C ALA A 38 0.20 10.52 -14.64
N LEU A 39 0.65 9.80 -13.60
CA LEU A 39 0.34 10.11 -12.20
C LEU A 39 0.91 11.48 -11.77
N GLN A 40 2.14 11.79 -12.19
CA GLN A 40 2.76 13.09 -11.93
C GLN A 40 2.05 14.23 -12.66
N GLN A 41 1.70 14.04 -13.94
CA GLN A 41 1.00 15.06 -14.74
C GLN A 41 -0.41 15.36 -14.23
N SER A 42 -1.09 14.35 -13.67
CA SER A 42 -2.42 14.52 -13.07
C SER A 42 -2.38 15.02 -11.62
N GLY A 43 -1.21 15.03 -10.98
CA GLY A 43 -1.06 15.34 -9.55
C GLY A 43 -1.46 14.19 -8.61
N PHE A 44 -1.85 13.02 -9.15
CA PHE A 44 -2.30 11.88 -8.36
C PHE A 44 -1.20 11.28 -7.45
N SER A 45 0.08 11.45 -7.80
CA SER A 45 1.19 11.03 -6.93
C SER A 45 1.29 11.80 -5.62
N ASP A 46 0.66 12.98 -5.54
CA ASP A 46 0.89 13.98 -4.50
C ASP A 46 -0.40 14.49 -3.84
N VAL A 47 -1.49 13.73 -3.98
CA VAL A 47 -2.80 14.10 -3.47
C VAL A 47 -2.85 14.39 -1.98
N PRO A 48 -2.34 13.55 -1.07
CA PRO A 48 -2.46 13.83 0.37
C PRO A 48 -1.53 14.95 0.87
N ILE A 49 -0.82 15.64 -0.03
CA ILE A 49 0.21 16.61 0.32
C ILE A 49 -0.36 18.03 0.14
N PRO A 50 -0.20 18.95 1.11
CA PRO A 50 -0.70 20.32 1.01
C PRO A 50 -0.14 21.08 -0.20
N GLU A 51 -0.98 21.93 -0.82
CA GLU A 51 -0.59 22.76 -1.97
C GLU A 51 0.58 23.69 -1.66
N GLN A 52 0.68 24.19 -0.42
CA GLN A 52 1.76 25.08 0.01
C GLN A 52 3.14 24.40 -0.05
N LEU A 53 3.16 23.06 0.00
CA LEU A 53 4.37 22.25 -0.12
C LEU A 53 4.56 21.69 -1.54
N GLY A 54 3.70 22.06 -2.49
CA GLY A 54 3.74 21.61 -3.88
C GLY A 54 2.93 20.34 -4.17
N GLY A 55 2.07 19.91 -3.24
CA GLY A 55 1.12 18.81 -3.44
C GLY A 55 -0.20 19.23 -4.08
N ALA A 56 -1.19 18.32 -4.10
CA ALA A 56 -2.52 18.58 -4.66
C ALA A 56 -3.63 18.89 -3.63
N GLY A 57 -3.30 18.90 -2.32
CA GLY A 57 -4.19 19.39 -1.26
C GLY A 57 -5.38 18.50 -0.90
N GLY A 58 -5.37 17.23 -1.31
CA GLY A 58 -6.39 16.24 -0.95
C GLY A 58 -6.19 15.63 0.44
N SER A 59 -7.19 14.88 0.87
CA SER A 59 -7.27 14.20 2.16
C SER A 59 -6.53 12.83 2.16
N VAL A 60 -6.43 12.19 3.33
CA VAL A 60 -6.02 10.78 3.43
C VAL A 60 -7.05 9.90 2.74
N ALA A 61 -8.34 10.22 2.86
CA ALA A 61 -9.40 9.52 2.15
C ALA A 61 -9.21 9.54 0.63
N ASP A 62 -8.84 10.69 0.07
CA ASP A 62 -8.53 10.82 -1.36
C ASP A 62 -7.36 9.92 -1.77
N ALA A 63 -6.28 9.90 -0.97
CA ALA A 63 -5.14 9.01 -1.20
C ALA A 63 -5.52 7.53 -1.13
N VAL A 64 -6.38 7.14 -0.18
CA VAL A 64 -6.88 5.77 -0.05
C VAL A 64 -7.70 5.36 -1.28
N GLN A 65 -8.54 6.24 -1.83
CA GLN A 65 -9.29 5.96 -3.06
C GLN A 65 -8.36 5.74 -4.26
N LEU A 66 -7.29 6.55 -4.38
CA LEU A 66 -6.27 6.35 -5.40
C LEU A 66 -5.56 5.01 -5.26
N LEU A 67 -5.22 4.61 -4.04
CA LEU A 67 -4.58 3.33 -3.76
C LEU A 67 -5.51 2.15 -4.02
N ARG A 68 -6.81 2.26 -3.73
CA ARG A 68 -7.80 1.25 -4.14
C ARG A 68 -7.83 1.10 -5.66
N ALA A 69 -7.86 2.22 -6.40
CA ALA A 69 -7.83 2.18 -7.87
C ALA A 69 -6.52 1.56 -8.39
N ALA A 70 -5.38 1.91 -7.79
CA ALA A 70 -4.06 1.36 -8.13
C ALA A 70 -4.00 -0.16 -7.88
N GLY A 71 -4.49 -0.60 -6.72
CA GLY A 71 -4.55 -2.01 -6.35
C GLY A 71 -5.42 -2.84 -7.29
N ALA A 72 -6.57 -2.30 -7.71
CA ALA A 72 -7.47 -2.96 -8.65
C ALA A 72 -6.85 -3.20 -10.04
N HIS A 73 -5.82 -2.42 -10.39
CA HIS A 73 -5.10 -2.51 -11.67
C HIS A 73 -3.68 -3.08 -11.52
N ALA A 74 -3.33 -3.62 -10.34
CA ALA A 74 -2.00 -4.13 -10.04
C ALA A 74 -0.87 -3.12 -10.38
N ALA A 75 -1.12 -1.83 -10.16
CA ALA A 75 -0.23 -0.74 -10.57
C ALA A 75 1.19 -0.88 -9.96
N PRO A 76 2.24 -1.06 -10.78
CA PRO A 76 3.60 -1.35 -10.30
C PRO A 76 4.43 -0.09 -10.06
N VAL A 77 3.95 0.79 -9.17
CA VAL A 77 4.54 2.11 -8.87
C VAL A 77 4.50 2.44 -7.37
N PRO A 78 5.42 3.28 -6.84
CA PRO A 78 5.53 3.61 -5.42
C PRO A 78 4.47 4.61 -4.94
N LEU A 79 3.19 4.43 -5.30
CA LEU A 79 2.16 5.44 -5.01
C LEU A 79 1.90 5.57 -3.50
N ALA A 80 1.86 4.46 -2.77
CA ALA A 80 1.67 4.48 -1.32
C ALA A 80 2.87 5.08 -0.60
N GLU A 81 4.07 4.71 -1.04
CA GLU A 81 5.34 5.13 -0.43
C GLU A 81 5.65 6.59 -0.72
N ALA A 82 5.43 7.04 -1.96
CA ALA A 82 5.69 8.42 -2.35
C ALA A 82 4.68 9.40 -1.74
N GLY A 83 3.38 9.10 -1.86
CA GLY A 83 2.32 10.01 -1.46
C GLY A 83 1.89 9.84 -0.01
N LEU A 84 1.31 8.68 0.31
CA LEU A 84 0.65 8.44 1.61
C LEU A 84 1.63 8.43 2.79
N VAL A 85 2.84 7.89 2.58
CA VAL A 85 3.86 7.75 3.62
C VAL A 85 4.92 8.86 3.53
N GLY A 86 5.68 8.92 2.45
CA GLY A 86 6.76 9.91 2.28
C GLY A 86 6.24 11.34 2.24
N GLY A 87 5.18 11.59 1.48
CA GLY A 87 4.49 12.88 1.44
C GLY A 87 3.97 13.33 2.80
N TRP A 88 3.41 12.40 3.60
CA TRP A 88 2.98 12.70 4.96
C TRP A 88 4.14 13.07 5.89
N LEU A 89 5.27 12.34 5.82
CA LEU A 89 6.46 12.68 6.61
C LEU A 89 6.97 14.08 6.28
N LEU A 90 7.12 14.39 4.98
CA LEU A 90 7.55 15.72 4.53
C LEU A 90 6.56 16.80 4.98
N ALA A 91 5.26 16.56 4.78
CA ALA A 91 4.23 17.52 5.13
C ALA A 91 4.17 17.81 6.63
N SER A 92 4.28 16.77 7.45
CA SER A 92 4.26 16.90 8.91
C SER A 92 5.46 17.68 9.43
N ALA A 93 6.63 17.51 8.80
CA ALA A 93 7.86 18.20 9.17
C ALA A 93 8.04 19.57 8.47
N GLY A 94 7.08 20.01 7.64
CA GLY A 94 7.18 21.25 6.87
C GLY A 94 8.32 21.26 5.85
N LEU A 95 8.75 20.10 5.36
CA LEU A 95 9.84 19.95 4.42
C LEU A 95 9.34 20.06 2.96
N PRO A 96 10.19 20.55 2.03
CA PRO A 96 9.79 20.71 0.63
C PRO A 96 9.56 19.36 -0.04
N LEU A 97 8.57 19.31 -0.94
CA LEU A 97 8.33 18.15 -1.80
C LEU A 97 9.33 18.17 -2.98
N PRO A 98 10.27 17.22 -3.07
CA PRO A 98 11.19 17.19 -4.20
C PRO A 98 10.47 16.69 -5.46
N LYS A 99 10.92 17.14 -6.63
CA LYS A 99 10.47 16.60 -7.93
C LYS A 99 11.12 15.24 -8.20
N GLY A 100 10.54 14.43 -9.07
CA GLY A 100 11.09 13.14 -9.47
C GLY A 100 10.53 11.96 -8.69
N VAL A 101 11.14 10.78 -8.85
CA VAL A 101 10.67 9.55 -8.19
C VAL A 101 11.05 9.56 -6.72
N ARG A 102 10.05 9.38 -5.85
CA ARG A 102 10.22 9.36 -4.38
C ARG A 102 9.82 8.00 -3.84
N THR A 103 10.43 7.60 -2.74
CA THR A 103 9.96 6.47 -1.94
C THR A 103 10.22 6.72 -0.45
N ALA A 104 9.40 6.11 0.39
CA ALA A 104 9.59 6.12 1.84
C ALA A 104 10.53 4.97 2.25
N LEU A 105 11.44 5.27 3.17
CA LEU A 105 12.20 4.27 3.89
C LEU A 105 11.25 3.50 4.81
N PRO A 106 11.40 2.18 4.91
CA PRO A 106 10.53 1.38 5.74
C PRO A 106 10.78 1.67 7.22
N PRO A 107 9.84 1.34 8.12
CA PRO A 107 10.01 1.59 9.54
C PRO A 107 11.13 0.75 10.21
N VAL A 108 11.54 -0.38 9.61
CA VAL A 108 12.64 -1.21 10.13
C VAL A 108 13.90 -0.90 9.34
N THR A 109 14.82 -0.18 9.96
CA THR A 109 16.15 0.08 9.40
C THR A 109 17.21 0.06 10.50
N THR A 110 18.48 0.04 10.10
CA THR A 110 19.61 0.31 10.99
C THR A 110 20.17 1.72 10.77
N LEU A 111 19.36 2.61 10.20
CA LEU A 111 19.81 3.96 9.87
C LEU A 111 20.04 4.76 11.13
N ARG A 112 21.09 5.59 11.08
CA ARG A 112 21.41 6.59 12.07
C ARG A 112 21.80 7.89 11.38
N LEU A 113 21.56 8.99 12.08
CA LEU A 113 21.98 10.31 11.65
C LEU A 113 23.25 10.74 12.40
N ASP A 114 24.27 11.17 11.66
CA ASP A 114 25.51 11.73 12.23
C ASP A 114 25.82 13.05 11.52
N GLY A 115 25.59 14.16 12.22
CA GLY A 115 25.57 15.48 11.61
C GLY A 115 24.46 15.56 10.55
N ASP A 116 24.84 15.86 9.31
CA ASP A 116 23.96 15.93 8.14
C ASP A 116 24.09 14.68 7.24
N ARG A 117 24.58 13.56 7.78
CA ARG A 117 24.86 12.35 7.00
C ARG A 117 24.14 11.12 7.54
N LEU A 118 23.58 10.34 6.62
CA LEU A 118 22.95 9.06 6.89
C LEU A 118 23.96 7.92 6.77
N PHE A 119 23.90 7.02 7.74
CA PHE A 119 24.66 5.78 7.78
C PHE A 119 23.74 4.61 8.10
N GLY A 120 24.05 3.42 7.59
CA GLY A 120 23.36 2.17 7.94
C GLY A 120 22.67 1.54 6.74
N THR A 121 21.66 0.72 7.01
CA THR A 121 20.99 -0.09 5.98
C THR A 121 19.48 -0.02 6.13
N ALA A 122 18.80 0.23 5.02
CA ALA A 122 17.36 0.09 4.90
C ALA A 122 17.06 -1.13 4.02
N PRO A 123 16.56 -2.24 4.59
CA PRO A 123 16.13 -3.41 3.83
C PRO A 123 14.78 -3.17 3.16
N ALA A 124 14.49 -3.88 2.06
CA ALA A 124 13.17 -3.92 1.43
C ALA A 124 12.56 -2.54 1.07
N VAL A 125 13.38 -1.57 0.69
CA VAL A 125 12.94 -0.25 0.20
C VAL A 125 12.18 -0.44 -1.10
N ALA A 126 10.90 -0.09 -1.08
CA ALA A 126 10.03 -0.26 -2.23
C ALA A 126 10.48 0.67 -3.37
N TRP A 127 10.71 0.12 -4.57
CA TRP A 127 11.24 0.86 -5.72
C TRP A 127 12.54 1.64 -5.43
N GLY A 128 13.37 1.16 -4.48
CA GLY A 128 14.57 1.84 -4.03
C GLY A 128 15.53 2.21 -5.15
N HIS A 129 15.85 1.28 -6.06
CA HIS A 129 16.77 1.54 -7.17
C HIS A 129 16.21 2.49 -8.25
N ARG A 130 14.93 2.84 -8.18
CA ARG A 130 14.27 3.83 -9.05
C ARG A 130 14.09 5.18 -8.37
N ALA A 131 14.23 5.25 -7.05
CA ALA A 131 14.02 6.45 -6.28
C ALA A 131 15.18 7.45 -6.48
N GLU A 132 14.84 8.65 -6.92
CA GLU A 132 15.72 9.82 -6.93
C GLU A 132 15.80 10.43 -5.53
N HIS A 133 14.77 10.23 -4.71
CA HIS A 133 14.67 10.74 -3.35
C HIS A 133 14.14 9.67 -2.39
N VAL A 134 14.79 9.55 -1.24
CA VAL A 134 14.31 8.75 -0.10
C VAL A 134 13.87 9.66 1.03
N ILE A 135 12.76 9.30 1.66
CA ILE A 135 12.18 10.01 2.81
C ILE A 135 12.07 9.04 3.97
N GLY A 136 12.48 9.41 5.17
CA GLY A 136 12.35 8.52 6.33
C GLY A 136 12.28 9.26 7.65
N LEU A 137 11.93 8.51 8.69
CA LEU A 137 12.09 8.91 10.09
C LEU A 137 13.32 8.19 10.64
N VAL A 138 14.33 8.95 11.07
CA VAL A 138 15.59 8.41 11.59
C VAL A 138 15.93 9.18 12.86
N ASP A 139 16.07 8.47 13.99
CA ASP A 139 16.40 9.06 15.29
C ASP A 139 15.47 10.22 15.71
N GLY A 140 14.17 10.13 15.40
CA GLY A 140 13.18 11.18 15.69
C GLY A 140 13.23 12.39 14.73
N VAL A 141 14.00 12.30 13.65
CA VAL A 141 14.15 13.36 12.65
C VAL A 141 13.58 12.88 11.32
N VAL A 142 12.73 13.70 10.69
CA VAL A 142 12.32 13.46 9.31
C VAL A 142 13.45 13.89 8.39
N VAL A 143 13.90 12.98 7.53
CA VAL A 143 15.00 13.19 6.60
C VAL A 143 14.55 13.04 5.16
N LEU A 144 15.04 13.93 4.30
CA LEU A 144 15.01 13.83 2.85
C LEU A 144 16.46 13.71 2.35
N ALA A 145 16.77 12.65 1.62
CA ALA A 145 18.11 12.43 1.08
C ALA A 145 18.06 11.93 -0.39
N PRO A 146 19.18 12.00 -1.13
CA PRO A 146 19.29 11.40 -2.46
C PRO A 146 19.01 9.91 -2.40
N GLY A 147 18.20 9.41 -3.33
CA GLY A 147 17.99 7.98 -3.53
C GLY A 147 19.02 7.37 -4.48
N PRO A 148 19.04 6.03 -4.65
CA PRO A 148 19.98 5.34 -5.53
C PRO A 148 19.97 5.81 -7.00
N ALA A 149 18.85 6.36 -7.49
CA ALA A 149 18.73 6.87 -8.86
C ALA A 149 19.06 8.37 -8.98
N ALA A 150 19.47 9.04 -7.90
CA ALA A 150 19.87 10.43 -7.93
C ALA A 150 21.11 10.65 -8.84
N SER A 151 21.20 11.83 -9.44
CA SER A 151 22.31 12.19 -10.35
C SER A 151 23.68 12.22 -9.66
N SER A 152 23.71 12.41 -8.34
CA SER A 152 24.93 12.38 -7.53
C SER A 152 24.60 12.14 -6.05
N GLY A 153 25.55 11.59 -5.30
CA GLY A 153 25.45 11.46 -3.84
C GLY A 153 24.42 10.43 -3.34
N GLY A 154 23.92 9.56 -4.22
CA GLY A 154 23.00 8.49 -3.84
C GLY A 154 23.67 7.33 -3.08
N PRO A 155 22.90 6.59 -2.24
CA PRO A 155 23.36 5.38 -1.55
C PRO A 155 23.62 4.22 -2.52
N ALA A 156 24.37 3.22 -2.05
CA ALA A 156 24.52 1.95 -2.75
C ALA A 156 23.21 1.14 -2.66
N VAL A 157 22.92 0.35 -3.70
CA VAL A 157 21.69 -0.46 -3.76
C VAL A 157 21.98 -1.88 -4.22
N SER A 158 21.41 -2.85 -3.50
CA SER A 158 21.34 -4.25 -3.90
C SER A 158 19.91 -4.57 -4.32
N ARG A 159 19.74 -4.98 -5.57
CA ARG A 159 18.41 -5.16 -6.16
C ARG A 159 17.75 -6.42 -5.64
N ALA A 160 16.48 -6.31 -5.29
CA ALA A 160 15.65 -7.45 -4.92
C ALA A 160 14.19 -7.17 -5.29
N VAL A 161 13.38 -8.22 -5.35
CA VAL A 161 11.95 -8.15 -5.66
C VAL A 161 11.17 -8.97 -4.63
N ASN A 162 9.90 -8.61 -4.42
CA ASN A 162 8.97 -9.46 -3.68
C ASN A 162 8.35 -10.53 -4.58
N LEU A 163 7.41 -11.31 -4.03
CA LEU A 163 6.68 -12.36 -4.77
C LEU A 163 5.91 -11.83 -6.00
N ALA A 164 5.59 -10.54 -6.02
CA ALA A 164 4.90 -9.88 -7.13
C ALA A 164 5.85 -9.27 -8.18
N GLU A 165 7.16 -9.54 -8.07
CA GLU A 165 8.21 -8.92 -8.90
C GLU A 165 8.32 -7.38 -8.71
N ASP A 166 7.64 -6.82 -7.69
CA ASP A 166 7.79 -5.41 -7.35
C ASP A 166 9.14 -5.21 -6.64
N PRO A 167 9.93 -4.18 -6.99
CA PRO A 167 11.23 -3.96 -6.35
C PRO A 167 11.13 -3.73 -4.84
N ARG A 168 11.96 -4.44 -4.08
CA ARG A 168 12.15 -4.36 -2.62
C ARG A 168 13.63 -4.38 -2.32
N ASP A 169 14.30 -3.32 -2.69
CA ASP A 169 15.76 -3.25 -2.72
C ASP A 169 16.34 -3.07 -1.32
N THR A 170 17.59 -3.52 -1.11
CA THR A 170 18.35 -3.15 0.09
C THR A 170 19.21 -1.94 -0.23
N VAL A 171 19.06 -0.86 0.53
CA VAL A 171 19.76 0.40 0.32
C VAL A 171 20.74 0.64 1.46
N VAL A 172 22.01 0.86 1.12
CA VAL A 172 23.11 1.05 2.08
C VAL A 172 23.62 2.48 2.01
N PHE A 173 23.53 3.16 3.15
CA PHE A 173 23.94 4.53 3.34
C PHE A 173 25.31 4.53 4.02
N ASP A 174 26.30 5.12 3.36
CA ASP A 174 27.64 5.32 3.90
C ASP A 174 28.02 6.79 3.77
N GLY A 175 27.61 7.59 4.76
CA GLY A 175 27.85 9.02 4.78
C GLY A 175 27.08 9.80 3.73
N VAL A 176 25.87 9.35 3.36
CA VAL A 176 25.03 10.01 2.35
C VAL A 176 24.52 11.35 2.89
N PRO A 177 24.72 12.47 2.18
CA PRO A 177 24.28 13.78 2.66
C PRO A 177 22.76 13.89 2.66
N VAL A 178 22.21 14.39 3.75
CA VAL A 178 20.79 14.73 3.87
C VAL A 178 20.54 16.05 3.16
N THR A 179 19.56 16.07 2.25
CA THR A 179 19.16 17.27 1.49
C THR A 179 18.36 18.23 2.36
N ALA A 180 17.45 17.70 3.17
CA ALA A 180 16.67 18.49 4.13
C ALA A 180 16.28 17.63 5.34
N ARG A 181 16.18 18.25 6.52
CA ARG A 181 15.72 17.59 7.74
C ARG A 181 14.99 18.54 8.66
N ALA A 182 14.11 17.99 9.48
CA ALA A 182 13.46 18.69 10.58
C ALA A 182 13.09 17.67 11.66
N ASP A 183 13.03 18.13 12.91
CA ASP A 183 12.56 17.29 14.02
C ASP A 183 11.13 16.83 13.73
N ALA A 184 10.86 15.55 13.99
CA ALA A 184 9.52 15.02 13.84
C ALA A 184 8.60 15.65 14.89
N PRO A 185 7.40 16.15 14.51
CA PRO A 185 6.39 16.53 15.49
C PRO A 185 6.01 15.33 16.38
N ASP A 186 5.47 15.58 17.58
CA ASP A 186 5.11 14.51 18.54
C ASP A 186 4.19 13.42 17.96
N ALA A 187 3.32 13.78 17.00
CA ALA A 187 2.43 12.85 16.32
C ALA A 187 3.13 11.94 15.30
N VAL A 188 4.37 12.23 14.91
CA VAL A 188 5.17 11.46 13.95
C VAL A 188 6.16 10.58 14.70
N THR A 189 5.76 9.35 14.92
CA THR A 189 6.53 8.30 15.60
C THR A 189 6.74 7.09 14.70
N ASP A 190 7.67 6.21 15.07
CA ASP A 190 7.84 4.90 14.41
C ASP A 190 6.51 4.14 14.31
N GLN A 191 5.69 4.21 15.36
CA GLN A 191 4.41 3.52 15.39
C GLN A 191 3.42 4.08 14.37
N THR A 192 3.30 5.41 14.28
CA THR A 192 2.45 6.05 13.27
C THR A 192 2.99 5.83 11.85
N LEU A 193 4.31 5.69 11.67
CA LEU A 193 4.90 5.31 10.40
C LEU A 193 4.51 3.88 9.99
N TRP A 194 4.49 2.94 10.94
CA TRP A 194 3.96 1.60 10.70
C TRP A 194 2.49 1.61 10.31
N GLU A 195 1.66 2.36 11.04
CA GLU A 195 0.23 2.52 10.78
C GLU A 195 -0.04 3.08 9.39
N ARG A 196 0.62 4.19 9.03
CA ARG A 196 0.48 4.83 7.72
C ARG A 196 0.86 3.88 6.58
N THR A 197 1.95 3.15 6.76
CA THR A 197 2.40 2.13 5.79
C THR A 197 1.38 1.00 5.67
N ALA A 198 0.80 0.55 6.78
CA ALA A 198 -0.22 -0.51 6.78
C ALA A 198 -1.53 -0.06 6.14
N LEU A 199 -1.98 1.17 6.39
CA LEU A 199 -3.14 1.75 5.71
C LEU A 199 -2.97 1.74 4.19
N GLY A 200 -1.78 2.11 3.70
CA GLY A 200 -1.47 2.06 2.28
C GLY A 200 -1.58 0.65 1.69
N ARG A 201 -1.09 -0.36 2.41
CA ARG A 201 -1.22 -1.78 1.99
C ARG A 201 -2.66 -2.25 2.03
N VAL A 202 -3.41 -1.92 3.07
CA VAL A 202 -4.84 -2.24 3.19
C VAL A 202 -5.62 -1.67 2.01
N ALA A 203 -5.39 -0.41 1.64
CA ALA A 203 -6.06 0.23 0.50
C ALA A 203 -5.75 -0.47 -0.84
N LEU A 204 -4.47 -0.77 -1.10
CA LEU A 204 -4.05 -1.54 -2.28
C LEU A 204 -4.68 -2.94 -2.31
N MET A 205 -4.71 -3.63 -1.18
CA MET A 205 -5.32 -4.96 -1.05
C MET A 205 -6.84 -4.92 -1.26
N ALA A 206 -7.53 -3.90 -0.74
CA ALA A 206 -8.97 -3.70 -0.96
C ALA A 206 -9.31 -3.57 -2.45
N GLY A 207 -8.52 -2.78 -3.17
CA GLY A 207 -8.61 -2.64 -4.62
C GLY A 207 -8.38 -3.96 -5.35
N ALA A 208 -7.28 -4.65 -5.03
CA ALA A 208 -6.92 -5.91 -5.67
C ALA A 208 -7.96 -7.01 -5.41
N ILE A 209 -8.47 -7.14 -4.18
CA ILE A 209 -9.54 -8.10 -3.84
C ILE A 209 -10.82 -7.78 -4.64
N SER A 210 -11.19 -6.51 -4.76
CA SER A 210 -12.36 -6.10 -5.54
C SER A 210 -12.20 -6.45 -7.03
N ALA A 211 -11.01 -6.25 -7.59
CA ALA A 211 -10.71 -6.65 -8.96
C ALA A 211 -10.73 -8.18 -9.16
N VAL A 212 -10.20 -8.94 -8.20
CA VAL A 212 -10.30 -10.42 -8.21
C VAL A 212 -11.76 -10.86 -8.17
N ALA A 213 -12.61 -10.23 -7.34
CA ALA A 213 -14.03 -10.53 -7.27
C ALA A 213 -14.72 -10.31 -8.62
N ALA A 214 -14.53 -9.13 -9.23
CA ALA A 214 -15.10 -8.80 -10.52
C ALA A 214 -14.61 -9.73 -11.65
N MET A 215 -13.30 -10.01 -11.69
CA MET A 215 -12.68 -10.90 -12.67
C MET A 215 -13.22 -12.33 -12.55
N THR A 216 -13.32 -12.85 -11.32
CA THR A 216 -13.79 -14.22 -11.06
C THR A 216 -15.27 -14.37 -11.38
N LEU A 217 -16.11 -13.38 -11.00
CA LEU A 217 -17.53 -13.40 -11.33
C LEU A 217 -17.74 -13.42 -12.85
N ARG A 218 -17.06 -12.54 -13.58
CA ARG A 218 -17.13 -12.50 -15.05
C ARG A 218 -16.70 -13.83 -15.67
N TYR A 219 -15.52 -14.34 -15.30
CA TYR A 219 -15.03 -15.63 -15.79
C TYR A 219 -16.02 -16.78 -15.53
N SER A 220 -16.64 -16.81 -14.34
CA SER A 220 -17.59 -17.86 -13.97
C SER A 220 -18.89 -17.83 -14.78
N GLY A 221 -19.28 -16.67 -15.30
CA GLY A 221 -20.45 -16.49 -16.16
C GLY A 221 -20.17 -16.81 -17.62
N GLU A 222 -18.93 -16.60 -18.08
CA GLU A 222 -18.51 -16.82 -19.46
C GLU A 222 -18.03 -18.26 -19.72
N ARG A 223 -17.34 -18.88 -18.74
CA ARG A 223 -16.80 -20.22 -18.90
C ARG A 223 -17.88 -21.27 -18.80
N GLU A 224 -18.06 -22.07 -19.86
CA GLU A 224 -18.98 -23.20 -19.87
C GLU A 224 -18.27 -24.55 -19.68
N GLN A 225 -18.84 -25.40 -18.83
CA GLN A 225 -18.49 -26.82 -18.67
C GLN A 225 -19.76 -27.62 -18.37
N PHE A 226 -19.81 -28.86 -18.83
CA PHE A 226 -21.00 -29.71 -18.71
C PHE A 226 -22.28 -29.02 -19.24
N GLY A 227 -22.15 -28.29 -20.36
CA GLY A 227 -23.26 -27.67 -21.08
C GLY A 227 -23.88 -26.43 -20.43
N ARG A 228 -23.22 -25.79 -19.45
CA ARG A 228 -23.68 -24.53 -18.84
C ARG A 228 -22.54 -23.70 -18.23
N PRO A 229 -22.75 -22.41 -17.95
CA PRO A 229 -21.78 -21.60 -17.21
C PRO A 229 -21.39 -22.20 -15.86
N ILE A 230 -20.11 -22.15 -15.51
CA ILE A 230 -19.60 -22.77 -14.28
C ILE A 230 -20.16 -22.09 -13.02
N GLY A 231 -20.56 -20.82 -13.09
CA GLY A 231 -21.24 -20.10 -12.00
C GLY A 231 -22.61 -20.67 -11.61
N ARG A 232 -23.15 -21.65 -12.36
CA ARG A 232 -24.39 -22.37 -12.01
C ARG A 232 -24.17 -23.56 -11.07
N PHE A 233 -22.93 -23.97 -10.80
CA PHE A 233 -22.63 -25.03 -9.85
C PHE A 233 -22.47 -24.47 -8.43
N GLN A 234 -23.15 -25.07 -7.44
CA GLN A 234 -23.13 -24.60 -6.04
C GLN A 234 -21.72 -24.52 -5.45
N ALA A 235 -20.83 -25.46 -5.80
CA ALA A 235 -19.44 -25.42 -5.35
C ALA A 235 -18.69 -24.17 -5.84
N VAL A 236 -18.93 -23.73 -7.09
CA VAL A 236 -18.36 -22.49 -7.62
C VAL A 236 -19.01 -21.28 -6.97
N GLN A 237 -20.33 -21.30 -6.75
CA GLN A 237 -21.04 -20.23 -6.04
C GLN A 237 -20.51 -20.00 -4.64
N ALA A 238 -20.13 -21.06 -3.90
CA ALA A 238 -19.52 -20.94 -2.58
C ALA A 238 -18.19 -20.16 -2.61
N HIS A 239 -17.36 -20.38 -3.64
CA HIS A 239 -16.15 -19.59 -3.84
C HIS A 239 -16.45 -18.13 -4.18
N LEU A 240 -17.41 -17.87 -5.08
CA LEU A 240 -17.82 -16.50 -5.41
C LEU A 240 -18.35 -15.76 -4.18
N VAL A 241 -19.20 -16.41 -3.37
CA VAL A 241 -19.70 -15.84 -2.10
C VAL A 241 -18.55 -15.50 -1.18
N THR A 242 -17.58 -16.42 -1.00
CA THR A 242 -16.40 -16.19 -0.16
C THR A 242 -15.64 -14.94 -0.63
N ILE A 243 -15.35 -14.85 -1.93
CA ILE A 243 -14.57 -13.73 -2.49
C ILE A 243 -15.33 -12.40 -2.30
N HIS A 244 -16.62 -12.36 -2.63
CA HIS A 244 -17.42 -11.14 -2.52
C HIS A 244 -17.66 -10.71 -1.07
N GLN A 245 -17.81 -11.65 -0.13
CA GLN A 245 -17.87 -11.34 1.31
C GLN A 245 -16.58 -10.70 1.80
N GLN A 246 -15.42 -11.25 1.40
CA GLN A 246 -14.13 -10.65 1.76
C GLN A 246 -13.96 -9.27 1.11
N ALA A 247 -14.37 -9.08 -0.15
CA ALA A 247 -14.32 -7.77 -0.80
C ALA A 247 -15.14 -6.71 -0.03
N ALA A 248 -16.37 -7.04 0.37
CA ALA A 248 -17.21 -6.13 1.16
C ALA A 248 -16.62 -5.84 2.55
N LEU A 249 -16.09 -6.86 3.23
CA LEU A 249 -15.47 -6.73 4.54
C LEU A 249 -14.23 -5.81 4.49
N ILE A 250 -13.34 -6.02 3.52
CA ILE A 250 -12.10 -5.22 3.42
C ILE A 250 -12.41 -3.80 2.97
N ALA A 251 -13.37 -3.59 2.07
CA ALA A 251 -13.81 -2.24 1.71
C ALA A 251 -14.28 -1.47 2.95
N SER A 252 -15.18 -2.07 3.75
CA SER A 252 -15.69 -1.44 4.97
C SER A 252 -14.61 -1.20 6.03
N ALA A 253 -13.73 -2.18 6.28
CA ALA A 253 -12.64 -2.02 7.25
C ALA A 253 -11.66 -0.92 6.84
N THR A 254 -11.38 -0.80 5.54
CA THR A 254 -10.52 0.25 4.99
C THR A 254 -11.19 1.63 5.11
N ASP A 255 -12.51 1.73 4.87
CA ASP A 255 -13.26 2.99 5.04
C ASP A 255 -13.25 3.43 6.51
N GLY A 256 -13.55 2.53 7.45
CA GLY A 256 -13.52 2.84 8.88
C GLY A 256 -12.13 3.23 9.39
N ALA A 257 -11.06 2.57 8.92
CA ALA A 257 -9.69 2.96 9.26
C ALA A 257 -9.33 4.34 8.70
N THR A 258 -9.80 4.66 7.49
CA THR A 258 -9.57 5.95 6.86
C THR A 258 -10.28 7.08 7.60
N GLU A 259 -11.56 6.88 7.95
CA GLU A 259 -12.34 7.84 8.73
C GLU A 259 -11.71 8.09 10.10
N ALA A 260 -11.25 7.03 10.78
CA ALA A 260 -10.56 7.17 12.05
C ALA A 260 -9.28 8.01 11.94
N VAL A 261 -8.50 7.84 10.85
CA VAL A 261 -7.30 8.65 10.57
C VAL A 261 -7.62 10.12 10.33
N GLU A 262 -8.67 10.42 9.57
CA GLU A 262 -9.11 11.80 9.34
C GLU A 262 -9.54 12.50 10.65
N LEU A 263 -10.05 11.74 11.62
CA LEU A 263 -10.38 12.22 12.96
C LEU A 263 -9.18 12.34 13.89
N GLY A 264 -7.95 12.11 13.41
CA GLY A 264 -6.73 12.19 14.20
C GLY A 264 -6.50 10.98 15.12
N ARG A 265 -7.19 9.86 14.86
CA ARG A 265 -7.06 8.57 15.56
C ARG A 265 -6.81 7.46 14.52
N GLY A 266 -7.08 6.18 14.81
CA GLY A 266 -7.05 5.14 13.77
C GLY A 266 -6.03 4.02 13.94
N GLY A 267 -5.12 4.08 14.91
CA GLY A 267 -4.14 3.02 15.14
C GLY A 267 -4.78 1.64 15.40
N PHE A 268 -5.95 1.61 16.05
CA PHE A 268 -6.72 0.38 16.29
C PHE A 268 -7.40 -0.13 15.00
N GLU A 269 -8.10 0.74 14.28
CA GLU A 269 -8.83 0.42 13.07
C GLU A 269 -7.90 -0.02 11.94
N ILE A 270 -6.72 0.62 11.81
CA ILE A 270 -5.68 0.20 10.87
C ILE A 270 -5.19 -1.21 11.22
N ALA A 271 -4.94 -1.51 12.50
CA ALA A 271 -4.50 -2.82 12.92
C ALA A 271 -5.55 -3.91 12.60
N CYS A 272 -6.82 -3.64 12.91
CA CYS A 272 -7.94 -4.52 12.55
C CYS A 272 -8.03 -4.71 11.02
N ALA A 273 -8.03 -3.61 10.26
CA ALA A 273 -8.15 -3.64 8.81
C ALA A 273 -6.98 -4.41 8.16
N LYS A 274 -5.74 -4.23 8.66
CA LYS A 274 -4.58 -4.97 8.19
C LYS A 274 -4.68 -6.46 8.49
N MET A 275 -5.09 -6.86 9.69
CA MET A 275 -5.29 -8.28 10.02
C MET A 275 -6.39 -8.92 9.18
N LEU A 276 -7.50 -8.22 8.95
CA LEU A 276 -8.57 -8.67 8.08
C LEU A 276 -8.09 -8.81 6.64
N ALA A 277 -7.37 -7.82 6.11
CA ALA A 277 -6.83 -7.85 4.74
C ALA A 277 -5.84 -9.02 4.54
N ASP A 278 -4.97 -9.29 5.51
CA ASP A 278 -4.01 -10.40 5.47
C ASP A 278 -4.71 -11.77 5.42
N ARG A 279 -5.82 -11.90 6.15
CA ARG A 279 -6.65 -13.09 6.10
C ARG A 279 -7.40 -13.20 4.78
N ALA A 280 -7.98 -12.10 4.31
CA ALA A 280 -8.71 -12.05 3.05
C ALA A 280 -7.83 -12.41 1.85
N ALA A 281 -6.57 -11.97 1.82
CA ALA A 281 -5.61 -12.32 0.77
C ALA A 281 -5.49 -13.83 0.54
N GLN A 282 -5.49 -14.62 1.61
CA GLN A 282 -5.45 -16.09 1.54
C GLN A 282 -6.74 -16.67 0.99
N LEU A 283 -7.88 -16.27 1.59
CA LEU A 283 -9.20 -16.82 1.27
C LEU A 283 -9.59 -16.50 -0.17
N VAL A 284 -9.39 -15.24 -0.58
CA VAL A 284 -9.70 -14.74 -1.92
C VAL A 284 -8.80 -15.41 -2.95
N SER A 285 -7.49 -15.49 -2.72
CA SER A 285 -6.58 -16.13 -3.67
C SER A 285 -6.93 -17.60 -3.88
N ALA A 286 -7.14 -18.36 -2.79
CA ALA A 286 -7.48 -19.78 -2.89
C ALA A 286 -8.81 -20.00 -3.63
N ALA A 287 -9.86 -19.24 -3.28
CA ALA A 287 -11.17 -19.36 -3.91
C ALA A 287 -11.16 -18.94 -5.39
N ALA A 288 -10.42 -17.87 -5.73
CA ALA A 288 -10.33 -17.37 -7.09
C ALA A 288 -9.57 -18.35 -7.99
N HIS A 289 -8.41 -18.85 -7.54
CA HIS A 289 -7.64 -19.86 -8.27
C HIS A 289 -8.44 -21.16 -8.44
N GLN A 290 -9.16 -21.61 -7.41
CA GLN A 290 -10.02 -22.79 -7.52
C GLN A 290 -11.16 -22.60 -8.53
N THR A 291 -11.73 -21.39 -8.61
CA THR A 291 -12.79 -21.07 -9.57
C THR A 291 -12.27 -21.02 -11.01
N HIS A 292 -11.05 -20.51 -11.23
CA HIS A 292 -10.45 -20.44 -12.56
C HIS A 292 -9.84 -21.78 -13.00
N GLY A 293 -9.46 -22.65 -12.07
CA GLY A 293 -8.80 -23.92 -12.39
C GLY A 293 -7.44 -23.68 -13.06
N ALA A 294 -7.07 -24.54 -14.02
CA ALA A 294 -5.75 -24.53 -14.63
C ALA A 294 -5.36 -23.16 -15.23
N ILE A 295 -6.27 -22.46 -15.90
CA ILE A 295 -5.99 -21.16 -16.52
C ILE A 295 -5.64 -20.08 -15.47
N GLY A 296 -6.15 -20.19 -14.24
CA GLY A 296 -5.83 -19.26 -13.16
C GLY A 296 -4.37 -19.33 -12.71
N MET A 297 -3.69 -20.46 -12.97
CA MET A 297 -2.30 -20.70 -12.58
C MET A 297 -1.29 -20.33 -13.67
N THR A 298 -1.75 -19.93 -14.86
CA THR A 298 -0.86 -19.67 -16.00
C THR A 298 -0.51 -18.19 -16.13
N ARG A 299 0.53 -17.87 -16.92
CA ARG A 299 0.96 -16.47 -17.18
C ARG A 299 0.09 -15.77 -18.24
N GLU A 300 -0.71 -16.52 -18.99
CA GLU A 300 -1.59 -16.00 -20.02
C GLU A 300 -2.85 -15.32 -19.44
N TYR A 301 -3.20 -15.58 -18.18
CA TYR A 301 -4.38 -15.02 -17.55
C TYR A 301 -4.03 -14.09 -16.38
N PRO A 302 -4.57 -12.86 -16.32
CA PRO A 302 -4.04 -11.81 -15.44
C PRO A 302 -4.28 -11.99 -13.94
N LEU A 303 -4.98 -13.05 -13.50
CA LEU A 303 -5.26 -13.30 -12.08
C LEU A 303 -3.99 -13.34 -11.21
N HIS A 304 -2.87 -13.81 -11.76
CA HIS A 304 -1.60 -13.90 -11.03
C HIS A 304 -0.99 -12.52 -10.69
N TYR A 305 -1.29 -11.47 -11.46
CA TYR A 305 -0.81 -10.11 -11.16
C TYR A 305 -1.40 -9.57 -9.85
N LEU A 306 -2.69 -9.85 -9.61
CA LEU A 306 -3.40 -9.43 -8.41
C LEU A 306 -3.08 -10.36 -7.23
N THR A 307 -3.16 -11.67 -7.44
CA THR A 307 -3.00 -12.63 -6.33
C THR A 307 -1.57 -12.66 -5.78
N ARG A 308 -0.51 -12.56 -6.60
CA ARG A 308 0.87 -12.44 -6.08
C ARG A 308 1.07 -11.17 -5.26
N ARG A 309 0.46 -10.04 -5.65
CA ARG A 309 0.48 -8.79 -4.88
C ARG A 309 -0.26 -8.92 -3.56
N LEU A 310 -1.42 -9.56 -3.54
CA LEU A 310 -2.11 -9.88 -2.28
C LEU A 310 -1.23 -10.71 -1.33
N TRP A 311 -0.49 -11.70 -1.87
CA TRP A 311 0.45 -12.51 -1.09
C TRP A 311 1.72 -11.78 -0.67
N ALA A 312 2.21 -10.82 -1.45
CA ALA A 312 3.34 -9.99 -1.04
C ALA A 312 2.91 -8.98 0.04
N TRP A 313 1.84 -8.23 -0.20
CA TRP A 313 1.39 -7.13 0.65
C TRP A 313 0.89 -7.57 2.02
N ARG A 314 0.39 -8.81 2.15
CA ARG A 314 -0.01 -9.34 3.45
C ARG A 314 1.14 -9.43 4.45
N ASP A 315 2.37 -9.66 3.98
CA ASP A 315 3.55 -9.80 4.85
C ASP A 315 4.34 -8.49 4.97
N GLU A 316 4.00 -7.49 4.14
CA GLU A 316 4.54 -6.14 4.21
C GLU A 316 3.79 -5.27 5.24
N ALA A 317 4.41 -4.15 5.65
CA ALA A 317 3.88 -3.22 6.65
C ALA A 317 3.48 -3.88 7.98
N GLY A 318 4.12 -5.01 8.30
CA GLY A 318 3.86 -5.81 9.49
C GLY A 318 2.84 -6.88 9.16
N GLY A 319 3.25 -8.14 9.27
CA GLY A 319 2.35 -9.27 9.08
C GLY A 319 1.37 -9.44 10.25
N HIS A 320 0.47 -10.40 10.09
CA HIS A 320 -0.60 -10.72 11.04
C HIS A 320 -0.18 -10.72 12.52
N HIS A 321 0.96 -11.34 12.86
CA HIS A 321 1.42 -11.44 14.25
C HIS A 321 1.68 -10.08 14.89
N ARG A 322 2.34 -9.15 14.19
CA ARG A 322 2.63 -7.81 14.71
C ARG A 322 1.36 -7.08 15.11
N TRP A 323 0.36 -7.09 14.21
CA TRP A 323 -0.88 -6.37 14.43
C TRP A 323 -1.77 -7.05 15.47
N ALA A 324 -1.74 -8.39 15.53
CA ALA A 324 -2.40 -9.16 16.59
C ALA A 324 -1.79 -8.87 17.97
N ASP A 325 -0.45 -8.88 18.08
CA ASP A 325 0.27 -8.59 19.33
C ASP A 325 0.00 -7.16 19.79
N ARG A 326 -0.02 -6.21 18.85
CA ARG A 326 -0.38 -4.81 19.14
C ARG A 326 -1.80 -4.67 19.69
N LEU A 327 -2.79 -5.23 18.99
CA LEU A 327 -4.19 -5.18 19.43
C LEU A 327 -4.37 -5.87 20.78
N GLY A 328 -3.75 -7.03 20.96
CA GLY A 328 -3.75 -7.77 22.21
C GLY A 328 -3.14 -6.95 23.36
N ALA A 329 -1.97 -6.34 23.14
CA ALA A 329 -1.32 -5.50 24.14
C ALA A 329 -2.17 -4.28 24.52
N ALA A 330 -2.79 -3.60 23.55
CA ALA A 330 -3.67 -2.47 23.79
C ALA A 330 -4.90 -2.89 24.63
N LEU A 331 -5.52 -4.03 24.30
CA LEU A 331 -6.70 -4.54 25.02
C LEU A 331 -6.35 -4.98 26.44
N VAL A 332 -5.20 -5.63 26.64
CA VAL A 332 -4.72 -6.05 27.95
C VAL A 332 -4.41 -4.83 28.84
N ALA A 333 -3.81 -3.78 28.28
CA ALA A 333 -3.53 -2.55 29.01
C ALA A 333 -4.81 -1.84 29.50
N GLY A 334 -5.90 -1.93 28.73
CA GLY A 334 -7.21 -1.39 29.11
C GLY A 334 -7.94 -2.17 30.22
N GLY A 335 -7.47 -3.38 30.57
CA GLY A 335 -8.11 -4.25 31.55
C GLY A 335 -9.30 -5.06 31.00
N PRO A 336 -9.86 -5.97 31.80
CA PRO A 336 -10.87 -6.93 31.33
C PRO A 336 -12.17 -6.28 30.83
N ASP A 337 -12.53 -5.12 31.39
CA ASP A 337 -13.77 -4.40 31.05
C ASP A 337 -13.65 -3.59 29.75
N ALA A 338 -12.44 -3.40 29.21
CA ALA A 338 -12.21 -2.63 28.00
C ALA A 338 -12.51 -3.41 26.70
N LEU A 339 -12.61 -4.75 26.77
CA LEU A 339 -12.76 -5.59 25.57
C LEU A 339 -14.03 -5.30 24.78
N TYR A 340 -15.20 -5.31 25.44
CA TYR A 340 -16.48 -5.08 24.76
C TYR A 340 -16.61 -3.64 24.21
N PRO A 341 -16.28 -2.59 24.98
CA PRO A 341 -16.22 -1.23 24.46
C PRO A 341 -15.30 -1.09 23.26
N ALA A 342 -14.09 -1.67 23.29
CA ALA A 342 -13.15 -1.61 22.18
C ALA A 342 -13.69 -2.28 20.90
N ILE A 343 -14.45 -3.37 21.03
CA ILE A 343 -15.11 -4.02 19.88
C ILE A 343 -16.19 -3.11 19.28
N GLN A 344 -16.92 -2.36 20.11
CA GLN A 344 -18.03 -1.51 19.68
C GLN A 344 -17.57 -0.15 19.14
N SER A 345 -16.53 0.41 19.73
CA SER A 345 -16.14 1.82 19.56
C SER A 345 -14.66 2.00 19.21
N GLY A 346 -13.87 0.94 19.02
CA GLY A 346 -12.51 1.04 18.50
C GLY A 346 -11.63 2.08 19.20
N SER A 347 -11.00 2.95 18.43
CA SER A 347 -10.14 4.03 18.91
C SER A 347 -10.87 5.15 19.66
N GLU A 348 -12.20 5.19 19.70
CA GLU A 348 -12.92 6.16 20.56
C GLU A 348 -12.70 5.88 22.05
N VAL A 349 -12.44 4.62 22.40
CA VAL A 349 -12.30 4.13 23.78
C VAL A 349 -10.94 3.50 24.05
N MET A 350 -10.06 3.47 23.04
CA MET A 350 -8.71 2.95 23.12
C MET A 350 -7.70 4.05 22.79
N SER A 351 -6.98 4.52 23.83
CA SER A 351 -5.81 5.41 23.70
C SER A 351 -4.55 4.62 23.44
#